data_AF-G1FE43-F1
#
_entry.id   AF-G1FE43-F1
#
_cell.length_a   1.000
_cell.length_b   1.000
_cell.length_c   1.000
_cell.angle_alpha   90.00
_cell.angle_beta   90.00
_cell.angle_gamma   90.00
#
_symmetry.space_group_name_H-M   'P 1'
#
loop_
_entity.id
_entity.type
_entity.pdbx_description
1 polymer ?
#
loop_
_entity_poly.entity_id
_entity_poly.type
_entity_poly.pdbx_seq_one_letter_code
_entity_poly.pdbx_strand_id
1 'polypeptide(L)'
;MSENLKTIKELADELGVSKQGVRYHMKSIPQEELKKNNKGIVVLNIEQQNFIKRKAKSDTAVSGKSDTAVSGKSDTAVSGKSDTAVSGKSDTAVSGKSDTAVSGKSDTALSGKSDTAVSGKSDTAVSGKSDTAVSGKSDTAVSGKSDTAVSGKSDTAVSGKSDTAVSGKSDTAVSGKSDTAVSGKSDTAVSGKSDTAVSGKSDTAVSGKSDTAVRYKQEISFLEEKNLLKDNQIDYLKQQIKNYENQANNLIEVQKQTQNLLDQQQRLALQDKKLLEEYKSEINELKALKMPREDMKDGSSIRGEAQEEIERLKAQLKLSEEERNKAKEKELVKTESKKWWQRWK
;
A
#
# COMPACT_ATOMS: atom_id res chain seq x y z
N MET A 1 59.07 21.44 -48.42
CA MET A 1 58.55 20.53 -47.39
C MET A 1 58.34 19.17 -48.03
N SER A 2 59.16 18.17 -47.75
CA SER A 2 58.94 16.82 -48.29
C SER A 2 57.64 16.26 -47.71
N GLU A 3 56.65 15.96 -48.55
CA GLU A 3 55.44 15.27 -48.10
C GLU A 3 55.86 13.91 -47.52
N ASN A 4 55.72 13.74 -46.20
CA ASN A 4 56.09 12.50 -45.51
C ASN A 4 54.99 11.44 -45.73
N LEU A 5 54.96 10.88 -46.93
CA LEU A 5 53.95 9.93 -47.41
C LEU A 5 54.29 8.51 -46.93
N LYS A 6 53.31 7.78 -46.40
CA LYS A 6 53.46 6.37 -45.99
C LYS A 6 52.52 5.47 -46.76
N THR A 7 52.99 4.29 -47.15
CA THR A 7 52.14 3.25 -47.73
C THR A 7 51.24 2.61 -46.67
N ILE A 8 50.15 1.97 -47.11
CA ILE A 8 49.28 1.16 -46.23
C ILE A 8 50.10 0.13 -45.44
N LYS A 9 51.14 -0.45 -46.06
CA LYS A 9 52.00 -1.45 -45.41
C LYS A 9 52.82 -0.80 -44.30
N GLU A 10 53.51 0.30 -44.57
CA GLU A 10 54.33 1.00 -43.57
C GLU A 10 53.48 1.54 -42.41
N LEU A 11 52.29 2.05 -42.70
CA LEU A 11 51.36 2.50 -41.67
C LEU A 11 50.79 1.34 -40.83
N ALA A 12 50.53 0.18 -41.46
CA ALA A 12 50.11 -1.04 -40.78
C ALA A 12 51.22 -1.59 -39.87
N ASP A 13 52.46 -1.63 -40.36
CA ASP A 13 53.64 -2.09 -39.63
C ASP A 13 53.94 -1.13 -38.45
N GLU A 14 53.81 0.19 -38.62
CA GLU A 14 53.93 1.20 -37.55
C GLU A 14 52.81 1.07 -36.50
N LEU A 15 51.58 0.84 -36.96
CA LEU A 15 50.42 0.69 -36.09
C LEU A 15 50.24 -0.73 -35.56
N GLY A 16 51.10 -1.70 -35.89
CA GLY A 16 50.94 -3.08 -35.43
C GLY A 16 49.56 -3.70 -35.75
N VAL A 17 48.86 -3.18 -36.77
CA VAL A 17 47.54 -3.65 -37.21
C VAL A 17 47.66 -4.33 -38.57
N SER A 18 46.68 -5.15 -38.95
CA SER A 18 46.69 -5.76 -40.28
C SER A 18 46.51 -4.71 -41.40
N LYS A 19 47.10 -4.97 -42.57
CA LYS A 19 46.88 -4.16 -43.79
C LYS A 19 45.38 -4.00 -44.12
N GLN A 20 44.58 -5.01 -43.79
CA GLN A 20 43.13 -5.01 -44.00
C GLN A 20 42.42 -4.06 -43.02
N GLY A 21 42.90 -3.94 -41.77
CA GLY A 21 42.43 -2.96 -40.80
C GLY A 21 42.66 -1.52 -41.27
N VAL A 22 43.85 -1.22 -41.77
CA VAL A 22 44.16 0.09 -42.39
C VAL A 22 43.24 0.36 -43.59
N ARG A 23 43.04 -0.63 -44.48
CA ARG A 23 42.13 -0.50 -45.64
C ARG A 23 40.67 -0.28 -45.23
N TYR A 24 40.22 -0.92 -44.16
CA TYR A 24 38.86 -0.74 -43.63
C TYR A 24 38.62 0.69 -43.17
N HIS A 25 39.56 1.29 -42.43
CA HIS A 25 39.47 2.69 -42.01
C HIS A 25 39.65 3.67 -43.18
N MET A 26 40.44 3.29 -44.19
CA MET A 26 40.62 4.07 -45.42
C MET A 26 39.35 4.18 -46.27
N LYS A 27 38.39 3.25 -46.17
CA LYS A 27 37.08 3.38 -46.86
C LYS A 27 36.28 4.62 -46.41
N SER A 28 36.60 5.16 -45.24
CA SER A 28 36.00 6.40 -44.73
C SER A 28 36.65 7.67 -45.27
N ILE A 29 37.70 7.55 -46.09
CA ILE A 29 38.41 8.67 -46.73
C ILE A 29 37.89 8.81 -48.18
N PRO A 30 37.58 10.02 -48.65
CA PRO A 30 37.22 10.26 -50.05
C PRO A 30 38.28 9.67 -51.00
N GLN A 31 37.85 8.80 -51.93
CA GLN A 31 38.78 8.11 -52.82
C GLN A 31 39.45 9.05 -53.84
N GLU A 32 38.87 10.23 -54.06
CA GLU A 32 39.35 11.28 -54.96
C GLU A 32 40.66 11.93 -54.49
N GLU A 33 41.03 11.76 -53.20
CA GLU A 33 42.23 12.36 -52.60
C GLU A 33 43.40 11.37 -52.42
N LEU A 34 43.28 10.14 -52.92
CA LEU A 34 44.32 9.12 -52.75
C LEU A 34 45.43 9.27 -53.78
N LYS A 35 46.60 9.72 -53.32
CA LYS A 35 47.82 9.78 -54.13
C LYS A 35 48.41 8.37 -54.33
N LYS A 36 49.00 8.14 -55.50
CA LYS A 36 49.79 6.93 -55.79
C LYS A 36 51.24 7.33 -56.03
N ASN A 37 52.18 6.50 -55.58
CA ASN A 37 53.60 6.70 -55.87
C ASN A 37 53.96 6.20 -57.29
N ASN A 38 55.21 6.41 -57.71
CA ASN A 38 55.73 6.01 -59.04
C ASN A 38 55.64 4.50 -59.33
N LYS A 39 55.30 3.67 -58.32
CA LYS A 39 55.09 2.22 -58.43
C LYS A 39 53.60 1.83 -58.42
N GLY A 40 52.68 2.81 -58.50
CA GLY A 40 51.23 2.59 -58.49
C GLY A 40 50.63 2.25 -57.12
N ILE A 41 51.41 2.34 -56.03
CA ILE A 41 50.97 2.00 -54.67
C ILE A 41 50.31 3.23 -54.03
N VAL A 42 49.15 3.03 -53.40
CA VAL A 42 48.45 4.07 -52.63
C VAL A 42 49.31 4.50 -51.45
N VAL A 43 49.52 5.81 -51.37
CA VAL A 43 50.28 6.47 -50.31
C VAL A 43 49.37 7.46 -49.59
N LEU A 44 49.51 7.52 -48.27
CA LEU A 44 48.68 8.31 -47.39
C LEU A 44 49.42 9.58 -47.01
N ASN A 45 48.75 10.73 -47.13
CA ASN A 45 49.28 11.99 -46.62
C ASN A 45 49.21 12.02 -45.07
N ILE A 46 49.82 13.04 -44.45
CA ILE A 46 49.92 13.10 -42.99
C ILE A 46 48.55 13.18 -42.30
N GLU A 47 47.57 13.82 -42.93
CA GLU A 47 46.20 13.97 -42.40
C GLU A 47 45.44 12.64 -42.45
N GLN A 48 45.54 11.92 -43.57
CA GLN A 48 44.99 10.58 -43.76
C GLN A 48 45.66 9.58 -42.82
N GLN A 49 46.98 9.67 -42.64
CA GLN A 49 47.71 8.88 -41.65
C GLN A 49 47.17 9.16 -40.24
N ASN A 50 47.06 10.42 -39.81
CA ASN A 50 46.55 10.78 -38.49
C ASN A 50 45.08 10.37 -38.26
N PHE A 51 44.24 10.46 -39.30
CA PHE A 51 42.87 9.97 -39.27
C PHE A 51 42.81 8.46 -39.04
N ILE A 52 43.61 7.70 -39.77
CA ILE A 52 43.68 6.24 -39.62
C ILE A 52 44.29 5.86 -38.27
N LYS A 53 45.35 6.54 -37.82
CA LYS A 53 46.00 6.32 -36.52
C LYS A 53 44.98 6.43 -35.38
N ARG A 54 44.19 7.51 -35.35
CA ARG A 54 43.13 7.72 -34.35
C ARG A 54 42.04 6.64 -34.37
N LYS A 55 41.74 6.09 -35.54
CA LYS A 55 40.73 5.01 -35.67
C LYS A 55 41.27 3.61 -35.39
N ALA A 56 42.57 3.39 -35.58
CA ALA A 56 43.18 2.06 -35.60
C ALA A 56 43.85 1.67 -34.29
N LYS A 57 44.27 2.64 -33.47
CA LYS A 57 45.03 2.39 -32.24
C LYS A 57 44.69 3.48 -31.24
N SER A 58 44.07 3.13 -30.13
CA SER A 58 44.27 3.92 -28.92
C SER A 58 44.22 3.05 -27.67
N ASP A 59 44.88 1.89 -27.70
CA ASP A 59 45.26 1.27 -26.44
C ASP A 59 46.24 2.21 -25.75
N THR A 60 45.85 2.70 -24.57
CA THR A 60 46.51 3.82 -23.91
C THR A 60 47.05 3.36 -22.57
N ALA A 61 48.38 3.29 -22.45
CA ALA A 61 49.07 2.96 -21.21
C ALA A 61 49.75 4.23 -20.66
N VAL A 62 49.39 4.65 -19.46
CA VAL A 62 49.93 5.87 -18.84
C VAL A 62 50.40 5.59 -17.41
N SER A 63 51.56 6.15 -17.06
CA SER A 63 52.15 6.02 -15.73
C SER A 63 52.59 7.37 -15.18
N GLY A 64 52.39 7.60 -13.89
CA GLY A 64 52.87 8.79 -13.19
C GLY A 64 51.76 9.78 -12.89
N LYS A 65 52.01 11.07 -13.10
CA LYS A 65 51.01 12.14 -12.96
C LYS A 65 50.51 12.52 -14.34
N SER A 66 49.28 12.17 -14.68
CA SER A 66 48.78 12.32 -16.05
C SER A 66 47.28 12.09 -16.14
N ASP A 67 46.61 12.88 -16.97
CA ASP A 67 45.19 12.69 -17.27
C ASP A 67 45.01 12.05 -18.65
N THR A 68 44.03 11.17 -18.78
CA THR A 68 43.83 10.35 -19.97
C THR A 68 42.37 10.40 -20.41
N ALA A 69 42.14 10.75 -21.67
CA ALA A 69 40.82 10.70 -22.30
C ALA A 69 40.86 9.80 -23.53
N VAL A 70 40.06 8.73 -23.51
CA VAL A 70 40.00 7.73 -24.59
C VAL A 70 38.57 7.56 -25.09
N SER A 71 38.40 7.44 -26.40
CA SER A 71 37.09 7.25 -27.02
C SER A 71 37.15 6.20 -28.13
N GLY A 72 36.07 5.43 -28.28
CA GLY A 72 35.91 4.47 -29.35
C GLY A 72 36.14 3.03 -28.88
N LYS A 73 36.95 2.27 -29.64
CA LYS A 73 37.32 0.89 -29.29
C LYS A 73 38.77 0.88 -28.84
N SER A 74 39.01 0.70 -27.55
CA SER A 74 40.34 0.93 -26.98
C SER A 74 40.42 0.47 -25.53
N ASP A 75 41.55 -0.12 -25.16
CA ASP A 75 41.80 -0.48 -23.76
C ASP A 75 42.70 0.55 -23.08
N THR A 76 42.45 0.83 -21.81
CA THR A 76 43.13 1.89 -21.05
C THR A 76 43.74 1.32 -19.78
N ALA A 77 45.05 1.47 -19.61
CA ALA A 77 45.77 1.06 -18.40
C ALA A 77 46.49 2.27 -17.80
N VAL A 78 46.08 2.69 -16.61
CA VAL A 78 46.63 3.87 -15.95
C VAL A 78 47.16 3.53 -14.56
N SER A 79 48.34 4.05 -14.22
CA SER A 79 48.94 3.88 -12.90
C SER A 79 49.49 5.19 -12.35
N GLY A 80 49.28 5.45 -11.06
CA GLY A 80 49.84 6.61 -10.37
C GLY A 80 48.78 7.59 -9.86
N LYS A 81 48.93 8.88 -10.17
CA LYS A 81 47.98 9.93 -9.80
C LYS A 81 47.37 10.51 -11.07
N SER A 82 46.11 10.21 -11.36
CA SER A 82 45.60 10.39 -12.72
C SER A 82 44.10 10.39 -12.80
N ASP A 83 43.54 11.26 -13.64
CA ASP A 83 42.13 11.23 -13.99
C ASP A 83 41.92 10.54 -15.34
N THR A 84 40.94 9.65 -15.42
CA THR A 84 40.71 8.80 -16.60
C THR A 84 39.26 8.89 -17.07
N ALA A 85 39.05 9.32 -18.31
CA ALA A 85 37.74 9.37 -18.95
C ALA A 85 37.73 8.45 -20.17
N VAL A 86 36.86 7.44 -20.16
CA VAL A 86 36.76 6.44 -21.23
C VAL A 86 35.32 6.34 -21.73
N SER A 87 35.16 6.36 -23.05
CA SER A 87 33.84 6.21 -23.69
C SER A 87 33.87 5.23 -24.86
N GLY A 88 32.87 4.36 -24.95
CA GLY A 88 32.69 3.45 -26.08
C GLY A 88 32.71 1.97 -25.70
N LYS A 89 33.54 1.18 -26.37
CA LYS A 89 33.73 -0.26 -26.10
C LYS A 89 35.17 -0.48 -25.66
N SER A 90 35.41 -0.69 -24.39
CA SER A 90 36.74 -0.49 -23.82
C SER A 90 36.89 -1.16 -22.47
N ASP A 91 38.04 -1.76 -22.21
CA ASP A 91 38.41 -2.21 -20.88
C ASP A 91 39.32 -1.18 -20.20
N THR A 92 39.07 -0.89 -18.93
CA THR A 92 39.79 0.15 -18.17
C THR A 92 40.36 -0.45 -16.90
N ALA A 93 41.68 -0.39 -16.75
CA ALA A 93 42.39 -0.76 -15.53
C ALA A 93 43.10 0.46 -14.95
N VAL A 94 42.75 0.88 -13.73
CA VAL A 94 43.44 1.99 -13.05
C VAL A 94 43.93 1.58 -11.67
N SER A 95 45.16 1.98 -11.36
CA SER A 95 45.76 1.74 -10.04
C SER A 95 46.37 3.02 -9.46
N GLY A 96 46.19 3.24 -8.16
CA GLY A 96 46.81 4.37 -7.44
C GLY A 96 45.79 5.34 -6.87
N LYS A 97 45.97 6.65 -7.13
CA LYS A 97 45.04 7.71 -6.72
C LYS A 97 44.38 8.29 -7.96
N SER A 98 43.11 8.03 -8.20
CA SER A 98 42.54 8.31 -9.51
C SER A 98 41.03 8.50 -9.51
N ASP A 99 40.56 9.44 -10.31
CA ASP A 99 39.14 9.59 -10.61
C ASP A 99 38.87 8.99 -12.00
N THR A 100 37.92 8.07 -12.09
CA THR A 100 37.64 7.32 -13.33
C THR A 100 36.18 7.47 -13.74
N ALA A 101 35.94 7.95 -14.95
CA ALA A 101 34.62 8.01 -15.57
C ALA A 101 34.58 7.11 -16.80
N VAL A 102 33.71 6.10 -16.80
CA VAL A 102 33.55 5.15 -17.91
C VAL A 102 32.11 5.13 -18.40
N SER A 103 31.92 5.19 -19.72
CA SER A 103 30.60 5.12 -20.35
C SER A 103 30.57 4.18 -21.55
N GLY A 104 29.51 3.38 -21.66
CA GLY A 104 29.28 2.53 -22.83
C GLY A 104 29.24 1.05 -22.47
N LYS A 105 30.01 0.23 -23.20
CA LYS A 105 30.17 -1.21 -22.91
C LYS A 105 31.59 -1.47 -22.46
N SER A 106 31.80 -1.77 -21.19
CA SER A 106 33.15 -1.69 -20.63
C SER A 106 33.32 -2.51 -19.36
N ASP A 107 34.49 -3.11 -19.23
CA ASP A 107 34.92 -3.72 -17.97
C ASP A 107 35.91 -2.77 -17.28
N THR A 108 35.68 -2.50 -16.00
CA THR A 108 36.44 -1.50 -15.22
C THR A 108 37.02 -2.16 -13.98
N ALA A 109 38.34 -2.16 -13.84
CA ALA A 109 39.06 -2.70 -12.70
C ALA A 109 39.90 -1.60 -12.04
N LEU A 110 39.62 -1.32 -10.76
CA LEU A 110 40.23 -0.22 -10.02
C LEU A 110 40.83 -0.69 -8.71
N SER A 111 42.01 -0.17 -8.39
CA SER A 111 42.66 -0.44 -7.10
C SER A 111 43.33 0.80 -6.52
N GLY A 112 43.13 1.03 -5.23
CA GLY A 112 43.83 2.06 -4.47
C GLY A 112 42.88 3.05 -3.82
N LYS A 113 43.10 4.35 -4.06
CA LYS A 113 42.22 5.43 -3.62
C LYS A 113 41.53 6.02 -4.85
N SER A 114 40.26 5.72 -5.09
CA SER A 114 39.66 6.08 -6.37
C SER A 114 38.19 6.41 -6.30
N ASP A 115 37.78 7.44 -7.02
CA ASP A 115 36.38 7.77 -7.24
C ASP A 115 35.99 7.31 -8.65
N THR A 116 34.86 6.62 -8.76
CA THR A 116 34.49 5.89 -9.98
C THR A 116 33.05 6.17 -10.36
N ALA A 117 32.82 6.57 -11.61
CA ALA A 117 31.51 6.66 -12.20
C ALA A 117 31.44 5.79 -13.46
N VAL A 118 30.59 4.76 -13.46
CA VAL A 118 30.38 3.86 -14.61
C VAL A 118 28.91 3.92 -15.07
N SER A 119 28.70 4.04 -16.38
CA SER A 119 27.38 4.04 -16.97
C SER A 119 27.28 3.15 -18.22
N GLY A 120 26.18 2.41 -18.34
CA GLY A 120 25.87 1.63 -19.53
C GLY A 120 25.75 0.12 -19.27
N LYS A 121 26.48 -0.69 -20.05
CA LYS A 121 26.56 -2.15 -19.85
C LYS A 121 27.97 -2.49 -19.39
N SER A 122 28.18 -2.82 -18.13
CA SER A 122 29.53 -2.81 -17.58
C SER A 122 29.72 -3.72 -16.37
N ASP A 123 30.90 -4.32 -16.30
CA ASP A 123 31.35 -5.04 -15.12
C ASP A 123 32.39 -4.18 -14.39
N THR A 124 32.18 -3.93 -13.11
CA THR A 124 32.99 -2.99 -12.31
C THR A 124 33.55 -3.70 -11.08
N ALA A 125 34.87 -3.77 -10.97
CA ALA A 125 35.59 -4.31 -9.82
C ALA A 125 36.44 -3.22 -9.17
N VAL A 126 36.18 -2.90 -7.91
CA VAL A 126 36.89 -1.84 -7.18
C VAL A 126 37.45 -2.39 -5.87
N SER A 127 38.71 -2.06 -5.57
CA SER A 127 39.39 -2.44 -4.34
C SER A 127 40.10 -1.26 -3.68
N GLY A 128 39.99 -1.15 -2.35
CA GLY A 128 40.74 -0.17 -1.57
C GLY A 128 39.87 0.85 -0.84
N LYS A 129 40.16 2.14 -1.00
CA LYS A 129 39.35 3.25 -0.46
C LYS A 129 38.67 3.96 -1.63
N SER A 130 37.35 3.86 -1.77
CA SER A 130 36.75 4.28 -3.03
C SER A 130 35.28 4.67 -2.92
N ASP A 131 34.89 5.66 -3.71
CA ASP A 131 33.49 6.00 -3.94
C ASP A 131 33.12 5.49 -5.34
N THR A 132 32.06 4.69 -5.44
CA THR A 132 31.68 3.98 -6.67
C THR A 132 30.22 4.24 -7.00
N ALA A 133 29.97 4.88 -8.14
CA ALA A 133 28.64 5.10 -8.71
C ALA A 133 28.49 4.32 -10.02
N VAL A 134 27.54 3.39 -10.07
CA VAL A 134 27.26 2.56 -11.26
C VAL A 134 25.80 2.68 -11.68
N SER A 135 25.56 2.86 -12.98
CA SER A 135 24.21 2.94 -13.54
C SER A 135 24.04 2.13 -14.82
N GLY A 136 22.89 1.48 -14.97
CA GLY A 136 22.51 0.77 -16.20
C GLY A 136 22.30 -0.72 -16.01
N LYS A 137 22.95 -1.54 -16.84
CA LYS A 137 22.97 -3.00 -16.73
C LYS A 137 24.36 -3.44 -16.33
N SER A 138 24.57 -3.82 -15.07
CA SER A 138 25.94 -3.89 -14.56
C SER A 138 26.12 -4.87 -13.42
N ASP A 139 27.28 -5.51 -13.41
CA ASP A 139 27.74 -6.32 -12.28
C ASP A 139 28.83 -5.53 -11.54
N THR A 140 28.67 -5.35 -10.23
CA THR A 140 29.53 -4.49 -9.41
C THR A 140 30.07 -5.25 -8.22
N ALA A 141 31.40 -5.35 -8.11
CA ALA A 141 32.11 -5.94 -6.99
C ALA A 141 33.01 -4.90 -6.33
N VAL A 142 32.75 -4.58 -5.05
CA VAL A 142 33.53 -3.58 -4.29
C VAL A 142 34.08 -4.21 -3.01
N SER A 143 35.35 -3.94 -2.72
CA SER A 143 36.02 -4.41 -1.51
C SER A 143 36.85 -3.32 -0.83
N GLY A 144 36.80 -3.27 0.50
CA GLY A 144 37.63 -2.37 1.30
C GLY A 144 36.84 -1.36 2.11
N LYS A 145 37.21 -0.07 2.04
CA LYS A 145 36.49 1.04 2.68
C LYS A 145 35.80 1.86 1.60
N SER A 146 34.50 1.77 1.45
CA SER A 146 33.87 2.27 0.23
C SER A 146 32.43 2.71 0.37
N ASP A 147 32.06 3.75 -0.37
CA ASP A 147 30.68 4.17 -0.56
C ASP A 147 30.24 3.73 -1.97
N THR A 148 29.16 2.96 -2.06
CA THR A 148 28.72 2.33 -3.31
C THR A 148 27.26 2.68 -3.61
N ALA A 149 27.02 3.30 -4.75
CA ALA A 149 25.70 3.63 -5.26
C ALA A 149 25.45 2.93 -6.60
N VAL A 150 24.47 2.03 -6.66
CA VAL A 150 24.14 1.28 -7.88
C VAL A 150 22.67 1.50 -8.26
N SER A 151 22.42 1.73 -9.54
CA SER A 151 21.06 1.90 -10.07
C SER A 151 20.82 1.16 -11.38
N GLY A 152 19.62 0.59 -11.54
CA GLY A 152 19.18 -0.03 -12.78
C GLY A 152 18.91 -1.53 -12.66
N LYS A 153 19.50 -2.33 -13.56
CA LYS A 153 19.45 -3.79 -13.53
C LYS A 153 20.83 -4.31 -13.17
N SER A 154 21.04 -4.77 -11.95
CA SER A 154 22.41 -4.94 -11.46
C SER A 154 22.57 -5.99 -10.39
N ASP A 155 23.70 -6.69 -10.44
CA ASP A 155 24.16 -7.58 -9.38
C ASP A 155 25.29 -6.85 -8.63
N THR A 156 25.16 -6.73 -7.31
CA THR A 156 26.06 -5.92 -6.47
C THR A 156 26.60 -6.74 -5.32
N ALA A 157 27.92 -6.90 -5.24
CA ALA A 157 28.63 -7.56 -4.16
C ALA A 157 29.56 -6.56 -3.47
N VAL A 158 29.35 -6.28 -2.19
CA VAL A 158 30.17 -5.35 -1.41
C VAL A 158 30.72 -6.05 -0.17
N SER A 159 32.02 -5.84 0.11
CA SER A 159 32.68 -6.39 1.29
C SER A 159 33.59 -5.38 1.99
N GLY A 160 33.61 -5.43 3.33
CA GLY A 160 34.52 -4.63 4.15
C GLY A 160 33.80 -3.62 5.04
N LYS A 161 34.23 -2.35 5.01
CA LYS A 161 33.58 -1.25 5.73
C LYS A 161 32.92 -0.34 4.71
N SER A 162 31.60 -0.38 4.57
CA SER A 162 30.97 0.21 3.39
C SER A 162 29.55 0.71 3.60
N ASP A 163 29.23 1.81 2.93
CA ASP A 163 27.86 2.29 2.80
C ASP A 163 27.37 1.95 1.39
N THR A 164 26.24 1.25 1.29
CA THR A 164 25.75 0.68 0.03
C THR A 164 24.31 1.10 -0.22
N ALA A 165 24.07 1.80 -1.33
CA ALA A 165 22.75 2.20 -1.79
C ALA A 165 22.45 1.54 -3.15
N VAL A 166 21.43 0.69 -3.21
CA VAL A 166 21.04 0.00 -4.46
C VAL A 166 19.58 0.29 -4.79
N SER A 167 19.31 0.61 -6.07
CA SER A 167 17.96 0.88 -6.55
C SER A 167 17.66 0.21 -7.90
N GLY A 168 16.43 -0.28 -8.05
CA GLY A 168 15.95 -0.82 -9.32
C GLY A 168 15.60 -2.30 -9.26
N LYS A 169 16.08 -3.09 -10.23
CA LYS A 169 15.93 -4.55 -10.26
C LYS A 169 17.29 -5.18 -9.99
N SER A 170 17.53 -5.67 -8.78
CA SER A 170 18.90 -5.92 -8.36
C SER A 170 19.04 -7.03 -7.34
N ASP A 171 20.12 -7.80 -7.46
CA ASP A 171 20.55 -8.75 -6.45
C ASP A 171 21.74 -8.15 -5.70
N THR A 172 21.63 -8.05 -4.38
CA THR A 172 22.60 -7.33 -3.53
C THR A 172 23.13 -8.23 -2.42
N ALA A 173 24.44 -8.44 -2.39
CA ALA A 173 25.14 -9.16 -1.34
C ALA A 173 26.12 -8.21 -0.63
N VAL A 174 25.93 -7.96 0.66
CA VAL A 174 26.82 -7.11 1.46
C VAL A 174 27.38 -7.89 2.64
N SER A 175 28.68 -7.75 2.90
CA SER A 175 29.35 -8.39 4.03
C SER A 175 30.32 -7.46 4.77
N GLY A 176 30.38 -7.59 6.09
CA GLY A 176 31.35 -6.87 6.93
C GLY A 176 30.70 -5.88 7.89
N LYS A 177 31.20 -4.64 7.94
CA LYS A 177 30.65 -3.53 8.73
C LYS A 177 30.00 -2.53 7.78
N SER A 178 28.68 -2.53 7.66
CA SER A 178 28.05 -1.84 6.53
C SER A 178 26.67 -1.30 6.80
N ASP A 179 26.39 -0.13 6.24
CA ASP A 179 25.04 0.42 6.16
C ASP A 179 24.51 0.16 4.76
N THR A 180 23.35 -0.46 4.65
CA THR A 180 22.79 -0.93 3.38
C THR A 180 21.36 -0.44 3.18
N ALA A 181 21.13 0.32 2.12
CA ALA A 181 19.81 0.78 1.71
C ALA A 181 19.46 0.18 0.34
N VAL A 182 18.41 -0.64 0.28
CA VAL A 182 17.95 -1.24 -0.98
C VAL A 182 16.51 -0.85 -1.28
N SER A 183 16.24 -0.47 -2.53
CA SER A 183 14.91 -0.11 -3.00
C SER A 183 14.55 -0.71 -4.36
N GLY A 184 13.29 -1.07 -4.55
CA GLY A 184 12.76 -1.53 -5.84
C GLY A 184 12.30 -2.98 -5.83
N LYS A 185 12.72 -3.78 -6.81
CA LYS A 185 12.49 -5.23 -6.86
C LYS A 185 13.82 -5.93 -6.67
N SER A 186 14.08 -6.48 -5.50
CA SER A 186 15.46 -6.85 -5.15
C SER A 186 15.55 -8.02 -4.21
N ASP A 187 16.57 -8.86 -4.43
CA ASP A 187 16.96 -9.89 -3.47
C ASP A 187 18.20 -9.38 -2.73
N THR A 188 18.15 -9.37 -1.40
CA THR A 188 19.19 -8.75 -0.56
C THR A 188 19.69 -9.71 0.50
N ALA A 189 20.98 -9.99 0.49
CA ALA A 189 21.68 -10.78 1.49
C ALA A 189 22.71 -9.90 2.21
N VAL A 190 22.53 -9.68 3.51
CA VAL A 190 23.48 -8.91 4.33
C VAL A 190 24.04 -9.78 5.45
N SER A 191 25.36 -9.70 5.66
CA SER A 191 26.05 -10.44 6.73
C SER A 191 27.05 -9.57 7.50
N GLY A 192 27.17 -9.80 8.80
CA GLY A 192 28.18 -9.15 9.64
C GLY A 192 27.59 -8.20 10.68
N LYS A 193 28.16 -6.99 10.81
CA LYS A 193 27.67 -5.92 11.69
C LYS A 193 27.06 -4.83 10.81
N SER A 194 25.74 -4.77 10.70
CA SER A 194 25.13 -3.99 9.62
C SER A 194 23.79 -3.37 9.97
N ASP A 195 23.57 -2.15 9.50
CA ASP A 195 22.26 -1.51 9.50
C ASP A 195 21.66 -1.65 8.10
N THR A 196 20.46 -2.23 8.00
CA THR A 196 19.87 -2.58 6.70
C THR A 196 18.45 -2.04 6.59
N ALA A 197 18.22 -1.18 5.60
CA ALA A 197 16.91 -0.64 5.25
C ALA A 197 16.49 -1.14 3.86
N VAL A 198 15.39 -1.91 3.80
CA VAL A 198 14.87 -2.43 2.53
C VAL A 198 13.43 -1.94 2.30
N SER A 199 13.18 -1.47 1.08
CA SER A 199 11.87 -0.97 0.63
C SER A 199 11.51 -1.49 -0.76
N GLY A 200 10.22 -1.63 -1.03
CA GLY A 200 9.74 -2.23 -2.28
C GLY A 200 9.46 -3.73 -2.16
N LYS A 201 9.39 -4.41 -3.31
CA LYS A 201 9.09 -5.85 -3.38
C LYS A 201 10.41 -6.62 -3.31
N SER A 202 10.80 -7.01 -2.12
CA SER A 202 12.16 -7.53 -1.89
C SER A 202 12.17 -8.72 -0.94
N ASP A 203 13.00 -9.70 -1.26
CA ASP A 203 13.37 -10.77 -0.35
C ASP A 203 14.67 -10.38 0.37
N THR A 204 14.69 -10.48 1.70
CA THR A 204 15.82 -10.01 2.51
C THR A 204 16.26 -11.08 3.50
N ALA A 205 17.52 -11.49 3.42
CA ALA A 205 18.18 -12.36 4.36
C ALA A 205 19.28 -11.57 5.08
N VAL A 206 19.16 -11.40 6.39
CA VAL A 206 20.17 -10.72 7.21
C VAL A 206 20.71 -11.69 8.26
N SER A 207 22.03 -11.73 8.42
CA SER A 207 22.71 -12.58 9.40
C SER A 207 23.82 -11.82 10.12
N GLY A 208 24.06 -12.16 11.39
CA GLY A 208 25.03 -11.47 12.24
C GLY A 208 24.39 -10.52 13.25
N LYS A 209 25.11 -9.47 13.66
CA LYS A 209 24.62 -8.45 14.59
C LYS A 209 24.09 -7.27 13.78
N SER A 210 22.79 -7.24 13.52
CA SER A 210 22.23 -6.34 12.51
C SER A 210 20.92 -5.71 12.95
N ASP A 211 20.76 -4.41 12.68
CA ASP A 211 19.47 -3.72 12.80
C ASP A 211 18.82 -3.68 11.41
N THR A 212 17.63 -4.26 11.28
CA THR A 212 16.95 -4.43 9.97
C THR A 212 15.58 -3.77 9.98
N ALA A 213 15.36 -2.84 9.05
CA ALA A 213 14.07 -2.18 8.82
C ALA A 213 13.52 -2.55 7.43
N VAL A 214 12.48 -3.39 7.38
CA VAL A 214 11.77 -3.75 6.14
C VAL A 214 10.40 -3.09 6.13
N ARG A 215 10.21 -2.06 5.29
CA ARG A 215 8.96 -1.25 5.31
C ARG A 215 7.73 -1.91 4.65
N TYR A 216 7.88 -3.03 3.94
CA TYR A 216 6.76 -3.62 3.18
C TYR A 216 5.80 -4.46 4.03
N LYS A 217 6.28 -5.14 5.08
CA LYS A 217 5.45 -6.04 5.91
C LYS A 217 4.65 -5.32 6.99
N GLN A 218 5.19 -4.23 7.55
CA GLN A 218 4.55 -3.51 8.65
C GLN A 218 3.22 -2.88 8.22
N GLU A 219 3.17 -2.26 7.04
CA GLU A 219 1.99 -1.57 6.52
C GLU A 219 0.84 -2.55 6.21
N ILE A 220 1.15 -3.71 5.63
CA ILE A 220 0.15 -4.76 5.33
C ILE A 220 -0.41 -5.33 6.64
N SER A 221 0.45 -5.70 7.60
CA SER A 221 0.01 -6.25 8.89
C SER A 221 -0.89 -5.27 9.67
N PHE A 222 -0.56 -3.98 9.65
CA PHE A 222 -1.35 -2.94 10.31
C PHE A 222 -2.71 -2.72 9.63
N LEU A 223 -2.77 -2.79 8.30
CA LEU A 223 -4.02 -2.68 7.55
C LEU A 223 -4.93 -3.90 7.78
N GLU A 224 -4.36 -5.11 7.86
CA GLU A 224 -5.09 -6.34 8.18
C GLU A 224 -5.71 -6.29 9.58
N GLU A 225 -4.94 -5.87 10.59
CA GLU A 225 -5.44 -5.72 11.96
C GLU A 225 -6.57 -4.69 12.06
N LYS A 226 -6.44 -3.55 11.38
CA LYS A 226 -7.48 -2.51 11.33
C LYS A 226 -8.77 -3.00 10.65
N ASN A 227 -8.65 -3.84 9.62
CA ASN A 227 -9.82 -4.43 8.95
C ASN A 227 -10.51 -5.46 9.85
N LEU A 228 -9.76 -6.32 10.55
CA LEU A 228 -10.32 -7.27 11.51
C LEU A 228 -11.08 -6.56 12.64
N LEU A 229 -10.54 -5.44 13.14
CA LEU A 229 -11.20 -4.64 14.17
C LEU A 229 -12.52 -4.02 13.67
N LYS A 230 -12.55 -3.54 12.41
CA LYS A 230 -13.77 -3.04 11.78
C LYS A 230 -14.81 -4.15 11.60
N ASP A 231 -14.40 -5.33 11.16
CA ASP A 231 -15.29 -6.47 10.96
C ASP A 231 -15.92 -6.93 12.27
N ASN A 232 -15.13 -6.99 13.35
CA ASN A 232 -15.64 -7.28 14.70
C ASN A 232 -16.66 -6.23 15.17
N GLN A 233 -16.40 -4.95 14.88
CA GLN A 233 -17.32 -3.87 15.25
C GLN A 233 -18.62 -3.93 14.45
N ILE A 234 -18.54 -4.29 13.17
CA ILE A 234 -19.72 -4.55 12.31
C ILE A 234 -20.53 -5.71 12.85
N ASP A 235 -19.89 -6.80 13.29
CA ASP A 235 -20.60 -7.98 13.78
C ASP A 235 -21.32 -7.72 15.10
N TYR A 236 -20.68 -6.97 16.01
CA TYR A 236 -21.32 -6.49 17.24
C TYR A 236 -22.56 -5.64 16.93
N LEU A 237 -22.45 -4.68 16.00
CA LEU A 237 -23.58 -3.83 15.60
C LEU A 237 -24.71 -4.64 14.97
N LYS A 238 -24.40 -5.63 14.12
CA LYS A 238 -25.41 -6.54 13.54
C LYS A 238 -26.17 -7.31 14.61
N GLN A 239 -25.47 -7.82 15.62
CA GLN A 239 -26.11 -8.53 16.74
C GLN A 239 -27.03 -7.60 17.55
N GLN A 240 -26.61 -6.36 17.75
CA GLN A 240 -27.42 -5.36 18.44
C GLN A 240 -28.69 -4.99 17.65
N ILE A 241 -28.57 -4.80 16.32
CA ILE A 241 -29.73 -4.57 15.43
C ILE A 241 -30.71 -5.73 15.53
N LYS A 242 -30.22 -6.98 15.45
CA LYS A 242 -31.08 -8.17 15.55
C LYS A 242 -31.84 -8.25 16.88
N ASN A 243 -31.21 -7.84 17.98
CA ASN A 243 -31.89 -7.77 19.28
C ASN A 243 -33.00 -6.70 19.29
N TYR A 244 -32.73 -5.52 18.72
CA TYR A 244 -33.76 -4.48 18.60
C TYR A 244 -34.91 -4.87 17.67
N GLU A 245 -34.63 -5.56 16.57
CA GLU A 245 -35.66 -6.12 15.68
C GLU A 245 -36.56 -7.12 16.41
N ASN A 246 -35.98 -8.01 17.21
CA ASN A 246 -36.75 -8.96 18.03
C ASN A 246 -37.62 -8.23 19.07
N GLN A 247 -37.09 -7.21 19.73
CA GLN A 247 -37.86 -6.39 20.67
C GLN A 247 -39.02 -5.66 19.97
N ALA A 248 -38.76 -5.08 18.80
CA ALA A 248 -39.78 -4.42 18.01
C ALA A 248 -40.90 -5.39 17.58
N ASN A 249 -40.55 -6.60 17.13
CA ASN A 249 -41.53 -7.62 16.76
C ASN A 249 -42.41 -8.04 17.95
N ASN A 250 -41.82 -8.22 19.13
CA ASN A 250 -42.58 -8.52 20.35
C ASN A 250 -43.55 -7.39 20.72
N LEU A 251 -43.11 -6.12 20.60
CA LEU A 251 -43.97 -4.97 20.86
C LEU A 251 -45.13 -4.88 19.87
N ILE A 252 -44.89 -5.15 18.59
CA ILE A 252 -45.93 -5.20 17.54
C ILE A 252 -46.96 -6.29 17.88
N GLU A 253 -46.51 -7.44 18.35
CA GLU A 253 -47.40 -8.55 18.71
C GLU A 253 -48.29 -8.20 19.91
N VAL A 254 -47.73 -7.59 20.95
CA VAL A 254 -48.49 -7.08 22.10
C VAL A 254 -49.50 -6.02 21.65
N GLN A 255 -49.09 -5.09 20.78
CA GLN A 255 -50.00 -4.07 20.23
C GLN A 255 -51.19 -4.72 19.52
N LYS A 256 -50.95 -5.75 18.70
CA LYS A 256 -52.00 -6.51 18.01
C LYS A 256 -52.96 -7.19 18.99
N GLN A 257 -52.44 -7.77 20.07
CA GLN A 257 -53.28 -8.37 21.12
C GLN A 257 -54.17 -7.33 21.81
N THR A 258 -53.60 -6.17 22.17
CA THR A 258 -54.37 -5.09 22.81
C THR A 258 -55.45 -4.52 21.89
N GLN A 259 -55.18 -4.43 20.59
CA GLN A 259 -56.16 -3.96 19.61
C GLN A 259 -57.34 -4.94 19.50
N ASN A 260 -57.08 -6.24 19.49
CA ASN A 260 -58.14 -7.25 19.47
C ASN A 260 -59.01 -7.17 20.74
N LEU A 261 -58.41 -7.00 21.91
CA LEU A 261 -59.16 -6.83 23.16
C LEU A 261 -60.03 -5.56 23.15
N LEU A 262 -59.50 -4.46 22.61
CA LEU A 262 -60.24 -3.22 22.45
C LEU A 262 -61.45 -3.41 21.52
N ASP A 263 -61.26 -4.09 20.38
CA ASP A 263 -62.33 -4.39 19.44
C ASP A 263 -63.41 -5.30 20.07
N GLN A 264 -63.01 -6.29 20.88
CA GLN A 264 -63.94 -7.11 21.66
C GLN A 264 -64.76 -6.28 22.65
N GLN A 265 -64.10 -5.37 23.38
CA GLN A 265 -64.77 -4.50 24.34
C GLN A 265 -65.77 -3.56 23.66
N GLN A 266 -65.44 -3.02 22.49
CA GLN A 266 -66.36 -2.20 21.69
C GLN A 266 -67.60 -2.99 21.22
N ARG A 267 -67.43 -4.25 20.81
CA ARG A 267 -68.54 -5.13 20.42
C ARG A 267 -69.50 -5.41 21.57
N LEU A 268 -68.97 -5.72 22.76
CA LEU A 268 -69.78 -5.94 23.95
C LEU A 268 -70.56 -4.67 24.33
N ALA A 269 -69.92 -3.51 24.32
CA ALA A 269 -70.59 -2.24 24.61
C ALA A 269 -71.75 -1.93 23.64
N LEU A 270 -71.61 -2.30 22.36
CA LEU A 270 -72.70 -2.17 21.38
C LEU A 270 -73.85 -3.15 21.63
N GLN A 271 -73.55 -4.37 22.09
CA GLN A 271 -74.58 -5.35 22.49
C GLN A 271 -75.34 -4.85 23.72
N ASP A 272 -74.64 -4.38 24.75
CA ASP A 272 -75.24 -3.81 25.95
C ASP A 272 -76.13 -2.61 25.62
N LYS A 273 -75.70 -1.74 24.69
CA LYS A 273 -76.51 -0.62 24.22
C LYS A 273 -77.80 -1.07 23.54
N LYS A 274 -77.74 -2.07 22.66
CA LYS A 274 -78.93 -2.63 21.98
C LYS A 274 -79.92 -3.23 22.99
N LEU A 275 -79.42 -4.02 23.94
CA LEU A 275 -80.24 -4.61 24.99
C LEU A 275 -80.93 -3.54 25.84
N LEU A 276 -80.22 -2.45 26.16
CA LEU A 276 -80.81 -1.30 26.87
C LEU A 276 -81.89 -0.57 26.05
N GLU A 277 -81.74 -0.49 24.72
CA GLU A 277 -82.77 0.06 23.83
C GLU A 277 -84.01 -0.86 23.79
N GLU A 278 -83.83 -2.18 23.69
CA GLU A 278 -84.92 -3.17 23.76
C GLU A 278 -85.70 -3.09 25.08
N TYR A 279 -85.00 -3.07 26.22
CA TYR A 279 -85.64 -2.90 27.53
C TYR A 279 -86.42 -1.58 27.64
N LYS A 280 -85.90 -0.49 27.06
CA LYS A 280 -86.61 0.80 27.06
C LYS A 280 -87.87 0.75 26.21
N SER A 281 -87.85 0.09 25.04
CA SER A 281 -89.05 -0.11 24.23
C SER A 281 -90.09 -0.97 24.93
N GLU A 282 -89.68 -2.08 25.56
CA GLU A 282 -90.59 -2.99 26.28
C GLU A 282 -91.26 -2.28 27.47
N ILE A 283 -90.52 -1.47 28.22
CA ILE A 283 -91.09 -0.63 29.28
C ILE A 283 -92.13 0.36 28.72
N ASN A 284 -91.88 0.94 27.54
CA ASN A 284 -92.81 1.88 26.93
C ASN A 284 -94.08 1.17 26.41
N GLU A 285 -93.96 -0.02 25.83
CA GLU A 285 -95.10 -0.84 25.43
C GLU A 285 -95.94 -1.27 26.65
N LEU A 286 -95.29 -1.73 27.72
CA LEU A 286 -95.96 -2.07 28.98
C LEU A 286 -96.68 -0.87 29.62
N LYS A 287 -96.14 0.35 29.46
CA LYS A 287 -96.82 1.59 29.86
C LYS A 287 -98.02 1.90 28.96
N ALA A 288 -97.94 1.66 27.66
CA ALA A 288 -99.04 1.91 26.72
C ALA A 288 -100.22 0.94 26.92
N LEU A 289 -99.94 -0.32 27.29
CA LEU A 289 -100.93 -1.34 27.64
C LEU A 289 -101.62 -1.07 28.99
N LYS A 290 -101.06 -0.21 29.83
CA LYS A 290 -101.57 0.10 31.16
C LYS A 290 -102.14 1.51 31.20
N MET A 291 -103.44 1.67 30.91
CA MET A 291 -104.45 2.39 31.73
C MET A 291 -105.81 2.47 30.99
N PRO A 292 -106.94 2.23 31.69
CA PRO A 292 -107.42 3.14 32.73
C PRO A 292 -107.42 2.52 34.13
N ARG A 293 -107.16 3.33 35.15
CA ARG A 293 -107.64 3.05 36.50
C ARG A 293 -108.70 4.10 36.87
N GLU A 294 -109.94 3.64 36.81
CA GLU A 294 -111.01 4.05 37.70
C GLU A 294 -110.55 3.98 39.16
N ASP A 295 -111.14 4.85 39.96
CA ASP A 295 -110.95 4.99 41.39
C ASP A 295 -111.15 3.68 42.14
N MET A 296 -110.09 3.11 42.72
CA MET A 296 -110.22 2.27 43.92
C MET A 296 -109.08 2.52 44.89
N LYS A 297 -109.48 2.94 46.10
CA LYS A 297 -108.68 3.04 47.32
C LYS A 297 -107.99 1.71 47.64
N ASP A 298 -106.87 1.82 48.37
CA ASP A 298 -105.96 0.75 48.82
C ASP A 298 -104.99 0.17 47.78
N GLY A 299 -103.97 0.97 47.45
CA GLY A 299 -102.77 0.50 46.76
C GLY A 299 -101.50 1.30 47.09
N SER A 300 -101.52 2.14 48.14
CA SER A 300 -100.36 2.98 48.48
C SER A 300 -99.24 2.22 49.19
N SER A 301 -99.52 1.09 49.86
CA SER A 301 -98.52 0.35 50.63
C SER A 301 -97.52 -0.40 49.74
N ILE A 302 -98.00 -1.09 48.70
CA ILE A 302 -97.15 -1.94 47.84
C ILE A 302 -96.26 -1.11 46.90
N ARG A 303 -96.70 0.10 46.54
CA ARG A 303 -95.91 1.01 45.69
C ARG A 303 -94.75 1.65 46.45
N GLY A 304 -94.95 1.93 47.75
CA GLY A 304 -93.90 2.45 48.64
C GLY A 304 -92.77 1.45 48.85
N GLU A 305 -93.12 0.19 49.17
CA GLU A 305 -92.14 -0.89 49.36
C GLU A 305 -91.33 -1.18 48.09
N ALA A 306 -91.99 -1.23 46.93
CA ALA A 306 -91.29 -1.44 45.65
C ALA A 306 -90.35 -0.28 45.27
N GLN A 307 -90.69 0.96 45.63
CA GLN A 307 -89.81 2.12 45.39
C GLN A 307 -88.63 2.15 46.37
N GLU A 308 -88.85 1.80 47.64
CA GLU A 308 -87.77 1.68 48.63
C GLU A 308 -86.79 0.56 48.28
N GLU A 309 -87.27 -0.56 47.73
CA GLU A 309 -86.42 -1.68 47.31
C GLU A 309 -85.58 -1.32 46.07
N ILE A 310 -86.13 -0.56 45.12
CA ILE A 310 -85.38 0.00 43.98
C ILE A 310 -84.32 1.00 44.44
N GLU A 311 -84.62 1.87 45.41
CA GLU A 311 -83.64 2.81 45.96
C GLU A 311 -82.52 2.10 46.73
N ARG A 312 -82.84 1.05 47.49
CA ARG A 312 -81.84 0.21 48.15
C ARG A 312 -80.92 -0.48 47.15
N LEU A 313 -81.46 -1.07 46.08
CA LEU A 313 -80.66 -1.73 45.06
C LEU A 313 -79.76 -0.74 44.30
N LYS A 314 -80.25 0.47 44.01
CA LYS A 314 -79.42 1.55 43.44
C LYS A 314 -78.28 1.97 44.38
N ALA A 315 -78.53 2.05 45.68
CA ALA A 315 -77.50 2.38 46.66
C ALA A 315 -76.42 1.29 46.75
N GLN A 316 -76.81 0.01 46.71
CA GLN A 316 -75.86 -1.12 46.68
C GLN A 316 -74.99 -1.12 45.41
N LEU A 317 -75.58 -0.85 44.24
CA LEU A 317 -74.84 -0.76 42.99
C LEU A 317 -73.78 0.36 43.02
N LYS A 318 -74.16 1.52 43.56
CA LYS A 318 -73.25 2.67 43.68
C LYS A 318 -72.08 2.38 44.62
N LEU A 319 -72.33 1.71 45.75
CA LEU A 319 -71.28 1.26 46.68
C LEU A 319 -70.32 0.26 46.02
N SER A 320 -70.85 -0.70 45.25
CA SER A 320 -70.03 -1.70 44.55
C SER A 320 -69.15 -1.07 43.45
N GLU A 321 -69.65 -0.07 42.72
CA GLU A 321 -68.86 0.68 41.73
C GLU A 321 -67.74 1.50 42.40
N GLU A 322 -68.02 2.10 43.55
CA GLU A 322 -67.06 2.90 44.33
C GLU A 322 -65.96 2.03 44.95
N GLU A 323 -66.30 0.82 45.39
CA GLU A 323 -65.33 -0.21 45.81
C GLU A 323 -64.45 -0.69 44.66
N ARG A 324 -65.03 -0.91 43.47
CA ARG A 324 -64.28 -1.25 42.25
C ARG A 324 -63.30 -0.14 41.85
N ASN A 325 -63.70 1.12 41.99
CA ASN A 325 -62.82 2.25 41.66
C ASN A 325 -61.67 2.39 42.68
N LYS A 326 -61.94 2.23 43.98
CA LYS A 326 -60.88 2.17 45.02
C LYS A 326 -59.92 1.01 44.82
N ALA A 327 -60.39 -0.15 44.35
CA ALA A 327 -59.53 -1.29 44.06
C ALA A 327 -58.58 -1.01 42.89
N LYS A 328 -59.06 -0.38 41.82
CA LYS A 328 -58.24 0.04 40.66
C LYS A 328 -57.18 1.08 41.03
N GLU A 329 -57.54 2.03 41.90
CA GLU A 329 -56.62 3.07 42.37
C GLU A 329 -55.50 2.47 43.24
N LYS A 330 -55.83 1.51 44.11
CA LYS A 330 -54.83 0.77 44.92
C LYS A 330 -53.89 -0.10 44.10
N GLU A 331 -54.37 -0.69 42.99
CA GLU A 331 -53.51 -1.43 42.06
C GLU A 331 -52.53 -0.51 41.33
N LEU A 332 -52.99 0.65 40.83
CA LEU A 332 -52.14 1.64 40.19
C LEU A 332 -51.01 2.11 41.12
N VAL A 333 -51.32 2.46 42.38
CA VAL A 333 -50.31 2.89 43.37
C VAL A 333 -49.28 1.79 43.66
N LYS A 334 -49.68 0.51 43.71
CA LYS A 334 -48.74 -0.61 43.90
C LYS A 334 -47.83 -0.82 42.68
N THR A 335 -48.36 -0.65 41.47
CA THR A 335 -47.56 -0.79 40.24
C THR A 335 -46.57 0.37 40.05
N GLU A 336 -46.96 1.59 40.40
CA GLU A 336 -46.05 2.75 40.37
C GLU A 336 -44.96 2.65 41.43
N SER A 337 -45.29 2.24 42.66
CA SER A 337 -44.28 1.98 43.70
C SER A 337 -43.28 0.89 43.29
N LYS A 338 -43.73 -0.19 42.65
CA LYS A 338 -42.82 -1.23 42.11
C LYS A 338 -41.93 -0.71 40.99
N LYS A 339 -42.44 0.13 40.09
CA LYS A 339 -41.65 0.77 39.03
C LYS A 339 -40.63 1.75 39.59
N TRP A 340 -40.97 2.48 40.65
CA TRP A 340 -40.05 3.40 41.32
C TRP A 340 -38.90 2.66 42.02
N TRP A 341 -39.21 1.56 42.72
CA TRP A 341 -38.19 0.69 43.33
C TRP A 341 -37.28 -0.01 42.32
N GLN A 342 -37.79 -0.38 41.13
CA GLN A 342 -36.99 -0.96 40.05
C GLN A 342 -36.07 0.06 39.36
N ARG A 343 -36.42 1.34 39.37
CA ARG A 343 -35.64 2.43 38.76
C ARG A 343 -34.54 2.98 39.68
N TRP A 344 -34.54 2.60 40.96
CA TRP A 344 -33.56 3.02 41.97
C TRP A 344 -32.47 1.96 42.24
N LYS A 345 -32.59 0.77 41.66
CA LYS A 345 -31.64 -0.34 41.77
C LYS A 345 -30.82 -0.47 40.48
#